data_AF-A0A3G5FKU7-F1
#
_entry.id   AF-A0A3G5FKU7-F1
#
_cell.length_a   1.000
_cell.length_b   1.000
_cell.length_c   1.000
_cell.angle_alpha   90.00
_cell.angle_beta   90.00
_cell.angle_gamma   90.00
#
_symmetry.space_group_name_H-M   'P 1'
#
loop_
_entity.id
_entity.type
_entity.pdbx_description
1 polymer ?
#
loop_
_entity_poly.entity_id
_entity_poly.type
_entity_poly.pdbx_seq_one_letter_code
_entity_poly.pdbx_strand_id
1 'polypeptide(L)'
;MSDMLKGIAASDGVAVAKAYLLVEPDLTFSKKNVEDTEHEKTRLDEALKTSEKELQKIRDNAAETLGESEAQVFDAHLMVVDDPEMTGQIKQNISDNSVNAEQALKDVTDMYIGMFEAMEDNSYMQERAADVRDVSKRILAHLLGVTLPDPSMINEEVVVVAHDLAPSDTAQLDRKYVKAFVTDVGGRTSHSAIMARSLEIPAIVGSKQITDIAHEGDIIAVNGIEGTAVVNPTEEQKSEYKEAGQKFAEQKKEWEKLKDAKTVTDDGKHFDLAANIGTPKDLSGVHSNGAEAVGLYRTEFLYMDSSDFPTEEDQFNAYKKVLEGMDGKPVVVRTMDIGGDKELPYLDLPDEMNPFLGYRALRINLSQLGEGMFRTQLRALLRASIYGELRIMFPMVATLQEFRSAKKIYNEEREKLINEGYGVSDSVQVGIMIEIPAAAVLADHFAKEVDFFSIGTNDLIQYTMAADRMNEQVSYLYQPYNPAILRLVKNVVDSAHKEGKWAGMCGEMAGDQTAVPLLMGIGLDEFSMSSSSILKTRSLMKKLDTTKMQELANRALNDCDTADEVIALVNEYAG
;
A
#
# COMPACT_ATOMS: atom_id res chain seq x y z
N MET A 1 5.59 -12.07 35.50
CA MET A 1 5.21 -12.84 34.29
C MET A 1 5.36 -11.87 33.15
N SER A 2 6.00 -12.25 32.05
CA SER A 2 6.16 -11.39 30.88
C SER A 2 4.84 -11.40 30.10
N ASP A 3 4.25 -10.24 29.86
CA ASP A 3 3.01 -10.14 29.10
C ASP A 3 3.34 -10.14 27.60
N MET A 4 2.95 -11.22 26.92
CA MET A 4 3.11 -11.37 25.47
C MET A 4 1.86 -10.85 24.77
N LEU A 5 2.07 -9.92 23.84
CA LEU A 5 1.06 -9.27 23.05
C LEU A 5 1.17 -9.70 21.59
N LYS A 6 0.02 -9.86 20.95
CA LYS A 6 -0.08 -10.16 19.53
C LYS A 6 -0.84 -9.03 18.85
N GLY A 7 -0.25 -8.49 17.79
CA GLY A 7 -0.86 -7.51 16.92
C GLY A 7 -0.64 -7.86 15.45
N ILE A 8 -0.88 -6.88 14.58
CA ILE A 8 -0.70 -6.99 13.14
C ILE A 8 0.74 -6.59 12.81
N ALA A 9 1.50 -7.51 12.20
CA ALA A 9 2.82 -7.23 11.66
C ALA A 9 2.73 -6.18 10.53
N ALA A 10 3.21 -4.98 10.79
CA ALA A 10 3.18 -3.86 9.84
C ALA A 10 4.51 -3.70 9.09
N SER A 11 5.64 -3.92 9.77
CA SER A 11 6.98 -3.78 9.19
C SER A 11 7.95 -4.79 9.80
N ASP A 12 8.73 -5.44 8.93
CA ASP A 12 9.62 -6.55 9.29
C ASP A 12 10.81 -6.08 10.15
N GLY A 13 11.20 -6.95 11.09
CA GLY A 13 12.44 -6.87 11.85
C GLY A 13 12.23 -7.12 13.34
N VAL A 14 13.32 -7.13 14.09
CA VAL A 14 13.28 -7.46 15.52
C VAL A 14 14.13 -6.47 16.29
N ALA A 15 13.58 -5.95 17.38
CA ALA A 15 14.23 -4.96 18.22
C ALA A 15 13.99 -5.24 19.71
N VAL A 16 14.96 -4.87 20.53
CA VAL A 16 14.83 -4.88 21.99
C VAL A 16 15.36 -3.54 22.49
N ALA A 17 14.48 -2.71 23.05
CA ALA A 17 14.86 -1.41 23.58
C ALA A 17 13.91 -0.99 24.71
N LYS A 18 14.16 0.17 25.33
CA LYS A 18 13.28 0.71 26.37
C LYS A 18 12.00 1.27 25.77
N ALA A 19 10.88 1.14 26.46
CA ALA A 19 9.63 1.76 26.12
C ALA A 19 9.75 3.27 26.26
N TYR A 20 9.41 3.97 25.19
CA TYR A 20 9.11 5.39 25.20
C TYR A 20 7.63 5.54 24.94
N LEU A 21 6.86 5.89 25.96
CA LEU A 21 5.43 6.04 25.82
C LEU A 21 5.14 7.42 25.22
N LEU A 22 4.57 7.40 24.02
CA LEU A 22 3.93 8.56 23.44
C LEU A 22 2.55 8.74 24.10
N VAL A 23 2.55 9.05 25.41
CA VAL A 23 1.30 9.32 26.14
C VAL A 23 0.79 10.67 25.69
N GLU A 24 -0.45 10.70 25.23
CA GLU A 24 -1.10 11.96 24.95
C GLU A 24 -1.21 12.78 26.25
N PRO A 25 -0.86 14.08 26.21
CA PRO A 25 -1.03 14.92 27.37
C PRO A 25 -2.49 15.02 27.76
N ASP A 26 -2.76 15.28 29.03
CA ASP A 26 -4.10 15.59 29.49
C ASP A 26 -4.55 16.94 28.91
N LEU A 27 -5.34 16.87 27.84
CA LEU A 27 -5.95 18.03 27.18
C LEU A 27 -7.30 18.40 27.79
N THR A 28 -7.63 17.91 28.99
CA THR A 28 -8.87 18.31 29.65
C THR A 28 -8.84 19.78 30.05
N PHE A 29 -9.95 20.45 29.81
CA PHE A 29 -10.13 21.84 30.18
C PHE A 29 -11.56 22.09 30.64
N SER A 30 -11.76 23.16 31.42
CA SER A 30 -13.08 23.58 31.86
C SER A 30 -13.60 24.71 30.98
N LYS A 31 -14.84 24.60 30.48
CA LYS A 31 -15.55 25.71 29.86
C LYS A 31 -15.66 26.88 30.83
N LYS A 32 -15.17 28.05 30.44
CA LYS A 32 -15.26 29.29 31.21
C LYS A 32 -15.95 30.37 30.39
N ASN A 33 -16.76 31.17 31.05
CA ASN A 33 -17.21 32.44 30.46
C ASN A 33 -16.11 33.47 30.65
N VAL A 34 -15.77 34.20 29.60
CA VAL A 34 -14.67 35.15 29.57
C VAL A 34 -15.20 36.55 29.30
N GLU A 35 -14.78 37.50 30.13
CA GLU A 35 -15.14 38.92 29.98
C GLU A 35 -14.24 39.64 28.95
N ASP A 36 -12.98 39.22 28.83
CA ASP A 36 -12.00 39.76 27.88
C ASP A 36 -11.83 38.82 26.66
N THR A 37 -12.75 38.96 25.70
CA THR A 37 -12.75 38.13 24.49
C THR A 37 -11.60 38.47 23.54
N GLU A 38 -11.04 39.68 23.59
CA GLU A 38 -9.89 40.09 22.76
C GLU A 38 -8.58 39.45 23.24
N HIS A 39 -8.43 39.28 24.56
CA HIS A 39 -7.32 38.52 25.11
C HIS A 39 -7.33 37.05 24.65
N GLU A 40 -8.50 36.39 24.66
CA GLU A 40 -8.63 35.00 24.19
C GLU A 40 -8.36 34.85 22.68
N LYS A 41 -8.79 35.81 21.86
CA LYS A 41 -8.43 35.84 20.43
C LYS A 41 -6.92 35.96 20.22
N THR A 42 -6.25 36.77 21.05
CA THR A 42 -4.79 36.93 20.98
C THR A 42 -4.08 35.63 21.38
N ARG A 43 -4.54 34.95 22.44
CA ARG A 43 -4.03 33.63 22.83
C ARG A 43 -4.18 32.60 21.70
N LEU A 44 -5.32 32.60 21.02
CA LEU A 44 -5.54 31.74 19.85
C LEU A 44 -4.56 32.06 18.72
N ASP A 45 -4.36 33.34 18.39
CA ASP A 45 -3.42 33.75 17.34
C ASP A 45 -1.97 33.34 17.64
N GLU A 46 -1.57 33.38 18.91
CA GLU A 46 -0.25 32.90 19.34
C GLU A 46 -0.11 31.38 19.23
N ALA A 47 -1.16 30.62 19.60
CA ALA A 47 -1.18 29.17 19.48
C ALA A 47 -1.18 28.70 18.01
N LEU A 48 -1.94 29.37 17.14
CA LEU A 48 -1.95 29.11 15.70
C LEU A 48 -0.57 29.34 15.08
N LYS A 49 0.04 30.50 15.31
CA LYS A 49 1.40 30.82 14.81
C LYS A 49 2.48 29.88 15.30
N THR A 50 2.35 29.39 16.53
CA THR A 50 3.32 28.43 17.09
C THR A 50 3.15 27.07 16.42
N SER A 51 1.90 26.62 16.25
CA SER A 51 1.56 25.38 15.54
C SER A 51 2.01 25.40 14.08
N GLU A 52 1.78 26.51 13.37
CA GLU A 52 2.20 26.73 11.98
C GLU A 52 3.72 26.54 11.81
N LYS A 53 4.52 27.17 12.67
CA LYS A 53 5.99 27.05 12.64
C LYS A 53 6.48 25.65 12.92
N GLU A 54 5.84 24.94 13.86
CA GLU A 54 6.18 23.55 14.16
C GLU A 54 5.86 22.65 12.98
N LEU A 55 4.67 22.77 12.40
CA LEU A 55 4.25 22.00 11.23
C LEU A 55 5.16 22.26 10.03
N GLN A 56 5.57 23.52 9.79
CA GLN A 56 6.53 23.83 8.73
C GLN A 56 7.87 23.11 8.96
N LYS A 57 8.36 23.09 10.20
CA LYS A 57 9.59 22.38 10.53
C LYS A 57 9.45 20.86 10.36
N ILE A 58 8.31 20.29 10.74
CA ILE A 58 8.01 18.86 10.56
C ILE A 58 7.97 18.52 9.07
N ARG A 59 7.29 19.34 8.26
CA ARG A 59 7.23 19.22 6.81
C ARG A 59 8.62 19.24 6.18
N ASP A 60 9.42 20.25 6.52
CA ASP A 60 10.76 20.41 5.94
C ASP A 60 11.68 19.24 6.31
N ASN A 61 11.61 18.77 7.56
CA ASN A 61 12.33 17.56 7.98
C ASN A 61 11.85 16.32 7.21
N ALA A 62 10.54 16.11 7.08
CA ALA A 62 9.97 14.99 6.34
C ALA A 62 10.39 15.01 4.87
N ALA A 63 10.43 16.19 4.24
CA ALA A 63 10.90 16.34 2.87
C ALA A 63 12.37 15.92 2.71
N GLU A 64 13.22 16.21 3.70
CA GLU A 64 14.62 15.79 3.70
C GLU A 64 14.80 14.29 3.98
N THR A 65 14.07 13.72 4.93
CA THR A 65 14.28 12.34 5.40
C THR A 65 13.49 11.29 4.63
N LEU A 66 12.27 11.61 4.22
CA LEU A 66 11.32 10.71 3.57
C LEU A 66 11.08 11.08 2.10
N GLY A 67 11.32 12.33 1.74
CA GLY A 67 11.14 12.87 0.39
C GLY A 67 9.89 13.73 0.25
N GLU A 68 9.86 14.55 -0.81
CA GLU A 68 8.82 15.56 -1.03
C GLU A 68 7.39 14.98 -1.08
N SER A 69 7.23 13.74 -1.56
CA SER A 69 5.92 13.10 -1.69
C SER A 69 5.27 12.85 -0.32
N GLU A 70 6.04 12.33 0.64
CA GLU A 70 5.55 12.02 1.98
C GLU A 70 5.34 13.30 2.81
N ALA A 71 6.03 14.38 2.46
CA ALA A 71 5.88 15.67 3.11
C ALA A 71 4.57 16.39 2.76
N GLN A 72 3.89 16.02 1.67
CA GLN A 72 2.66 16.65 1.20
C GLN A 72 1.50 16.57 2.20
N VAL A 73 1.49 15.55 3.06
CA VAL A 73 0.50 15.44 4.15
C VAL A 73 0.55 16.67 5.06
N PHE A 74 1.74 17.22 5.32
CA PHE A 74 1.89 18.41 6.14
C PHE A 74 1.49 19.71 5.43
N ASP A 75 1.49 19.72 4.10
CA ASP A 75 0.93 20.86 3.35
C ASP A 75 -0.59 20.97 3.62
N ALA A 76 -1.29 19.83 3.73
CA ALA A 76 -2.70 19.81 4.13
C ALA A 76 -2.89 20.30 5.58
N HIS A 77 -2.02 19.90 6.50
CA HIS A 77 -2.06 20.38 7.90
C HIS A 77 -1.84 21.89 7.99
N LEU A 78 -0.90 22.43 7.21
CA LEU A 78 -0.64 23.87 7.11
C LEU A 78 -1.85 24.60 6.53
N MET A 79 -2.50 24.05 5.50
CA MET A 79 -3.75 24.63 4.96
C MET A 79 -4.88 24.70 6.00
N VAL A 80 -4.98 23.71 6.89
CA VAL A 80 -5.98 23.72 7.98
C VAL A 80 -5.67 24.81 9.01
N VAL A 81 -4.39 24.96 9.41
CA VAL A 81 -3.98 26.02 10.35
C VAL A 81 -4.19 27.42 9.77
N ASP A 82 -3.91 27.59 8.48
CA ASP A 82 -4.00 28.87 7.78
C ASP A 82 -5.41 29.20 7.28
N ASP A 83 -6.39 28.32 7.46
CA ASP A 83 -7.75 28.53 6.97
C ASP A 83 -8.42 29.75 7.65
N PRO A 84 -8.66 30.85 6.89
CA PRO A 84 -9.28 32.05 7.43
C PRO A 84 -10.74 31.84 7.85
N GLU A 85 -11.44 30.88 7.24
CA GLU A 85 -12.83 30.57 7.56
C GLU A 85 -12.92 29.89 8.93
N MET A 86 -12.16 28.82 9.13
CA MET A 86 -12.11 28.11 10.41
C MET A 86 -11.64 29.04 11.54
N THR A 87 -10.53 29.77 11.31
CA THR A 87 -10.01 30.73 12.29
C THR A 87 -11.01 31.84 12.58
N GLY A 88 -11.72 32.33 11.55
CA GLY A 88 -12.77 33.33 11.68
C GLY A 88 -13.93 32.84 12.55
N GLN A 89 -14.41 31.62 12.31
CA GLN A 89 -15.48 31.00 13.08
C GLN A 89 -15.10 30.78 14.55
N ILE A 90 -13.86 30.34 14.84
CA ILE A 90 -13.38 30.17 16.21
C ILE A 90 -13.39 31.54 16.94
N LYS A 91 -12.82 32.58 16.31
CA LYS A 91 -12.81 33.94 16.89
C LYS A 91 -14.21 34.50 17.09
N GLN A 92 -15.13 34.21 16.17
CA GLN A 92 -16.52 34.61 16.29
C GLN A 92 -17.21 33.89 17.45
N ASN A 93 -16.98 32.59 17.62
CA ASN A 93 -17.52 31.82 18.74
C ASN A 93 -17.04 32.36 20.10
N ILE A 94 -15.75 32.74 20.21
CA ILE A 94 -15.20 33.42 21.41
C ILE A 94 -15.99 34.70 21.72
N SER A 95 -16.29 35.53 20.71
CA SER A 95 -17.02 36.78 20.90
C SER A 95 -18.50 36.58 21.21
N ASP A 96 -19.20 35.82 20.37
CA ASP A 96 -20.66 35.71 20.41
C ASP A 96 -21.14 34.93 21.63
N ASN A 97 -20.40 33.88 22.02
CA ASN A 97 -20.75 33.04 23.17
C ASN A 97 -19.93 33.36 24.43
N SER A 98 -18.97 34.29 24.34
CA SER A 98 -18.11 34.70 25.46
C SER A 98 -17.43 33.51 26.17
N VAL A 99 -16.94 32.55 25.39
CA VAL A 99 -16.25 31.34 25.88
C VAL A 99 -14.73 31.47 25.73
N ASN A 100 -13.98 30.68 26.51
CA ASN A 100 -12.52 30.57 26.38
C ASN A 100 -12.09 29.92 25.05
N ALA A 101 -10.87 30.24 24.60
CA ALA A 101 -10.33 29.82 23.30
C ALA A 101 -10.33 28.30 23.10
N GLU A 102 -10.06 27.52 24.15
CA GLU A 102 -10.06 26.06 24.10
C GLU A 102 -11.45 25.50 23.79
N GLN A 103 -12.50 26.08 24.39
CA GLN A 103 -13.88 25.68 24.11
C GLN A 103 -14.29 26.08 22.70
N ALA A 104 -13.95 27.30 22.28
CA ALA A 104 -14.29 27.78 20.94
C ALA A 104 -13.61 26.94 19.84
N LEU A 105 -12.33 26.60 20.03
CA LEU A 105 -11.59 25.71 19.14
C LEU A 105 -12.30 24.36 19.05
N LYS A 106 -12.55 23.72 20.19
CA LYS A 106 -13.19 22.39 20.26
C LYS A 106 -14.57 22.39 19.59
N ASP A 107 -15.41 23.37 19.86
CA ASP A 107 -16.77 23.44 19.30
C ASP A 107 -16.74 23.54 17.76
N VAL A 108 -15.83 24.35 17.21
CA VAL A 108 -15.70 24.53 15.76
C VAL A 108 -15.06 23.30 15.12
N THR A 109 -13.98 22.77 15.70
CA THR A 109 -13.28 21.61 15.15
C THR A 109 -14.15 20.35 15.22
N ASP A 110 -14.88 20.12 16.31
CA ASP A 110 -15.82 18.99 16.44
C ASP A 110 -16.95 19.07 15.40
N MET A 111 -17.41 20.28 15.08
CA MET A 111 -18.40 20.50 14.03
C MET A 111 -17.84 20.12 12.65
N TYR A 112 -16.62 20.57 12.31
CA TYR A 112 -15.98 20.21 11.04
C TYR A 112 -15.66 18.71 10.97
N ILE A 113 -15.10 18.14 12.04
CA ILE A 113 -14.81 16.71 12.14
C ILE A 113 -16.10 15.89 11.94
N GLY A 114 -17.17 16.21 12.68
CA GLY A 114 -18.44 15.51 12.53
C GLY A 114 -19.06 15.68 11.14
N MET A 115 -18.90 16.86 10.52
CA MET A 115 -19.33 17.10 9.14
C MET A 115 -18.55 16.22 8.16
N PHE A 116 -17.22 16.10 8.31
CA PHE A 116 -16.37 15.29 7.45
C PHE A 116 -16.56 13.79 7.65
N GLU A 117 -16.69 13.32 8.89
CA GLU A 117 -16.95 11.91 9.19
C GLU A 117 -18.33 11.44 8.68
N ALA A 118 -19.31 12.34 8.71
CA ALA A 118 -20.65 12.06 8.18
C ALA A 118 -20.70 12.01 6.64
N MET A 119 -19.64 12.39 5.93
CA MET A 119 -19.51 12.20 4.48
C MET A 119 -19.06 10.75 4.19
N GLU A 120 -19.93 9.80 4.50
CA GLU A 120 -19.67 8.35 4.32
C GLU A 120 -19.26 7.98 2.88
N ASP A 121 -19.70 8.77 1.89
CA ASP A 121 -19.42 8.58 0.47
C ASP A 121 -18.11 9.24 0.01
N ASN A 122 -17.32 9.87 0.89
CA ASN A 122 -16.08 10.57 0.51
C ASN A 122 -14.92 10.25 1.48
N SER A 123 -14.21 9.15 1.19
CA SER A 123 -13.05 8.70 1.98
C SER A 123 -11.97 9.77 2.13
N TYR A 124 -11.77 10.63 1.11
CA TYR A 124 -10.80 11.73 1.19
C TYR A 124 -11.21 12.78 2.23
N MET A 125 -12.50 13.10 2.33
CA MET A 125 -13.01 13.99 3.38
C MET A 125 -12.94 13.32 4.76
N GLN A 126 -13.16 12.01 4.85
CA GLN A 126 -12.97 11.28 6.12
C GLN A 126 -11.51 11.31 6.59
N GLU A 127 -10.54 11.20 5.68
CA GLU A 127 -9.12 11.37 6.01
C GLU A 127 -8.81 12.79 6.49
N ARG A 128 -9.42 13.82 5.88
CA ARG A 128 -9.31 15.20 6.37
C ARG A 128 -9.84 15.37 7.80
N ALA A 129 -10.80 14.56 8.25
CA ALA A 129 -11.25 14.60 9.64
C ALA A 129 -10.12 14.22 10.60
N ALA A 130 -9.28 13.26 10.22
CA ALA A 130 -8.08 12.89 10.98
C ALA A 130 -7.04 14.03 10.99
N ASP A 131 -6.83 14.71 9.85
CA ASP A 131 -5.93 15.86 9.77
C ASP A 131 -6.38 17.04 10.63
N VAL A 132 -7.67 17.39 10.59
CA VAL A 132 -8.25 18.44 11.45
C VAL A 132 -8.14 18.04 12.91
N ARG A 133 -8.29 16.76 13.24
CA ARG A 133 -8.11 16.25 14.61
C ARG A 133 -6.66 16.38 15.08
N ASP A 134 -5.67 16.06 14.25
CA ASP A 134 -4.25 16.21 14.58
C ASP A 134 -3.88 17.69 14.80
N VAL A 135 -4.26 18.55 13.86
CA VAL A 135 -4.01 20.00 13.93
C VAL A 135 -4.69 20.64 15.14
N SER A 136 -5.97 20.33 15.38
CA SER A 136 -6.73 20.89 16.51
C SER A 136 -6.14 20.47 17.86
N LYS A 137 -5.69 19.22 17.98
CA LYS A 137 -4.98 18.73 19.16
C LYS A 137 -3.70 19.52 19.43
N ARG A 138 -2.92 19.83 18.39
CA ARG A 138 -1.71 20.66 18.48
C ARG A 138 -2.01 22.08 18.96
N ILE A 139 -2.99 22.74 18.35
CA ILE A 139 -3.40 24.09 18.75
C ILE A 139 -3.90 24.10 20.20
N LEU A 140 -4.69 23.10 20.60
CA LEU A 140 -5.22 22.97 21.95
C LEU A 140 -4.10 22.77 22.99
N ALA A 141 -3.09 21.96 22.69
CA ALA A 141 -1.94 21.76 23.56
C ALA A 141 -1.21 23.09 23.82
N HIS A 142 -0.98 23.90 22.78
CA HIS A 142 -0.39 25.24 22.91
C HIS A 142 -1.25 26.19 23.73
N LEU A 143 -2.58 26.18 23.56
CA LEU A 143 -3.50 26.99 24.36
C LEU A 143 -3.44 26.65 25.85
N LEU A 144 -3.33 25.36 26.17
CA LEU A 144 -3.23 24.84 27.54
C LEU A 144 -1.81 24.98 28.13
N GLY A 145 -0.82 25.35 27.31
CA GLY A 145 0.59 25.39 27.70
C GLY A 145 1.16 24.00 28.01
N VAL A 146 0.59 22.96 27.41
CA VAL A 146 1.05 21.58 27.58
C VAL A 146 1.86 21.19 26.35
N THR A 147 3.03 20.60 26.57
CA THR A 147 3.88 20.12 25.48
C THR A 147 3.37 18.80 24.95
N LEU A 148 3.10 18.73 23.64
CA LEU A 148 2.93 17.44 22.97
C LEU A 148 4.24 16.64 23.03
N PRO A 149 4.16 15.31 23.08
CA PRO A 149 5.32 14.46 22.85
C PRO A 149 5.96 14.80 21.51
N ASP A 150 7.27 15.02 21.51
CA ASP A 150 8.05 15.28 20.30
C ASP A 150 8.97 14.07 20.06
N PRO A 151 8.64 13.19 19.10
CA PRO A 151 9.48 12.04 18.78
C PRO A 151 10.90 12.41 18.32
N SER A 152 11.13 13.65 17.85
CA SER A 152 12.46 14.12 17.47
C SER A 152 13.40 14.35 18.67
N MET A 153 12.84 14.46 19.88
CA MET A 153 13.62 14.62 21.12
C MET A 153 14.19 13.30 21.66
N ILE A 154 13.82 12.17 21.05
CA ILE A 154 14.34 10.85 21.41
C ILE A 154 15.84 10.79 21.10
N ASN A 155 16.65 10.57 22.14
CA ASN A 155 18.11 10.59 22.06
C ASN A 155 18.79 9.29 22.53
N GLU A 156 18.01 8.28 22.89
CA GLU A 156 18.47 6.94 23.23
C GLU A 156 17.68 5.88 22.45
N GLU A 157 18.17 4.64 22.43
CA GLU A 157 17.48 3.57 21.69
C GLU A 157 16.19 3.17 22.39
N VAL A 158 15.04 3.32 21.71
CA VAL A 158 13.70 3.09 22.29
C VAL A 158 12.77 2.30 21.35
N VAL A 159 11.76 1.70 21.96
CA VAL A 159 10.53 1.21 21.32
C VAL A 159 9.44 2.22 21.63
N VAL A 160 8.87 2.85 20.61
CA VAL A 160 7.76 3.79 20.79
C VAL A 160 6.47 3.01 21.06
N VAL A 161 5.77 3.36 22.13
CA VAL A 161 4.47 2.80 22.49
C VAL A 161 3.44 3.92 22.44
N ALA A 162 2.37 3.74 21.67
CA ALA A 162 1.34 4.76 21.53
C ALA A 162 -0.05 4.12 21.36
N HIS A 163 -1.12 4.89 21.60
CA HIS A 163 -2.47 4.42 21.26
C HIS A 163 -2.60 4.32 19.74
N ASP A 164 -2.27 5.42 19.07
CA ASP A 164 -2.08 5.55 17.64
C ASP A 164 -0.85 6.42 17.36
N LEU A 165 -0.33 6.37 16.14
CA LEU A 165 0.72 7.29 15.68
C LEU A 165 0.17 8.12 14.53
N ALA A 166 0.09 9.43 14.74
CA ALA A 166 -0.30 10.35 13.67
C ALA A 166 0.79 10.41 12.58
N PRO A 167 0.44 10.85 11.35
CA PRO A 167 1.43 11.09 10.31
C PRO A 167 2.56 12.02 10.79
N SER A 168 2.21 13.04 11.57
CA SER A 168 3.15 13.98 12.20
C SER A 168 4.14 13.29 13.13
N ASP A 169 3.71 12.32 13.93
CA ASP A 169 4.58 11.57 14.83
C ASP A 169 5.54 10.66 14.05
N THR A 170 5.02 9.89 13.09
CA THR A 170 5.83 8.93 12.34
C THR A 170 6.91 9.58 11.47
N ALA A 171 6.63 10.76 10.90
CA ALA A 171 7.60 11.50 10.10
C ALA A 171 8.78 12.04 10.92
N GLN A 172 8.60 12.21 12.23
CA GLN A 172 9.62 12.71 13.15
C GLN A 172 10.48 11.59 13.76
N LEU A 173 10.17 10.32 13.48
CA LEU A 173 10.91 9.18 14.03
C LEU A 173 12.32 9.09 13.40
N ASP A 174 13.34 9.25 14.23
CA ASP A 174 14.72 8.98 13.82
C ASP A 174 15.03 7.49 13.96
N ARG A 175 15.23 6.81 12.82
CA ARG A 175 15.62 5.38 12.74
C ARG A 175 16.88 5.04 13.56
N LYS A 176 17.75 6.03 13.81
CA LYS A 176 18.94 5.83 14.65
C LYS A 176 18.55 5.44 16.08
N TYR A 177 17.51 6.07 16.63
CA TYR A 177 17.09 5.93 18.02
C TYR A 177 15.83 5.06 18.15
N VAL A 178 14.84 5.25 17.29
CA VAL A 178 13.60 4.46 17.28
C VAL A 178 13.87 3.11 16.64
N LYS A 179 13.94 2.06 17.46
CA LYS A 179 14.24 0.70 17.01
C LYS A 179 13.00 -0.12 16.63
N ALA A 180 11.84 0.24 17.17
CA ALA A 180 10.55 -0.31 16.78
C ALA A 180 9.43 0.59 17.30
N PHE A 181 8.21 0.34 16.86
CA PHE A 181 7.03 0.89 17.53
C PHE A 181 5.87 -0.11 17.61
N VAL A 182 5.01 0.08 18.61
CA VAL A 182 3.83 -0.73 18.86
C VAL A 182 2.64 0.18 19.17
N THR A 183 1.52 -0.01 18.46
CA THR A 183 0.30 0.79 18.66
C THR A 183 -0.91 -0.06 19.06
N ASP A 184 -1.87 0.52 19.81
CA ASP A 184 -3.11 -0.16 20.17
C ASP A 184 -4.04 -0.32 18.96
N VAL A 185 -4.14 0.72 18.14
CA VAL A 185 -4.99 0.75 16.94
C VAL A 185 -4.13 0.75 15.67
N GLY A 186 -4.79 0.70 14.51
CA GLY A 186 -4.15 0.68 13.21
C GLY A 186 -4.20 -0.69 12.52
N GLY A 187 -4.30 -0.66 11.20
CA GLY A 187 -4.29 -1.83 10.32
C GLY A 187 -3.01 -1.90 9.49
N ARG A 188 -2.80 -3.01 8.78
CA ARG A 188 -1.60 -3.22 7.93
C ARG A 188 -1.44 -2.15 6.82
N THR A 189 -2.54 -1.51 6.45
CA THR A 189 -2.64 -0.46 5.43
C THR A 189 -2.70 0.96 6.00
N SER A 190 -2.62 1.14 7.34
CA SER A 190 -2.64 2.49 7.92
C SER A 190 -1.42 3.31 7.49
N HIS A 191 -1.56 4.64 7.52
CA HIS A 191 -0.45 5.57 7.27
C HIS A 191 0.78 5.25 8.13
N SER A 192 0.58 4.96 9.42
CA SER A 192 1.64 4.53 10.32
C SER A 192 2.34 3.24 9.86
N ALA A 193 1.59 2.25 9.36
CA ALA A 193 2.14 0.99 8.83
C ALA A 193 2.85 1.16 7.48
N ILE A 194 2.44 2.11 6.66
CA ILE A 194 3.12 2.48 5.40
C ILE A 194 4.46 3.14 5.73
N MET A 195 4.45 4.16 6.59
CA MET A 195 5.66 4.90 7.01
C MET A 195 6.68 3.98 7.68
N ALA A 196 6.24 3.04 8.52
CA ALA A 196 7.12 2.04 9.15
C ALA A 196 7.95 1.24 8.14
N ARG A 197 7.32 0.85 7.03
CA ARG A 197 7.97 0.05 5.98
C ARG A 197 8.94 0.90 5.17
N SER A 198 8.57 2.15 4.86
CA SER A 198 9.44 3.11 4.18
C SER A 198 10.68 3.43 5.01
N LEU A 199 10.52 3.59 6.34
CA LEU A 199 11.61 3.82 7.29
C LEU A 199 12.39 2.54 7.65
N GLU A 200 11.89 1.37 7.26
CA GLU A 200 12.40 0.05 7.67
C GLU A 200 12.55 -0.07 9.20
N ILE A 201 11.58 0.48 9.94
CA ILE A 201 11.47 0.35 11.39
C ILE A 201 10.48 -0.78 11.68
N PRO A 202 10.86 -1.81 12.47
CA PRO A 202 9.95 -2.86 12.89
C PRO A 202 8.70 -2.31 13.57
N ALA A 203 7.52 -2.76 13.15
CA ALA A 203 6.27 -2.20 13.64
C ALA A 203 5.18 -3.25 13.82
N ILE A 204 4.43 -3.11 14.92
CA ILE A 204 3.24 -3.89 15.22
C ILE A 204 2.10 -2.90 15.49
N VAL A 205 1.01 -3.02 14.75
CA VAL A 205 -0.18 -2.16 14.92
C VAL A 205 -1.36 -2.99 15.41
N GLY A 206 -2.39 -2.36 15.96
CA GLY A 206 -3.61 -3.08 16.36
C GLY A 206 -3.41 -4.04 17.53
N SER A 207 -2.48 -3.76 18.45
CA SER A 207 -2.21 -4.60 19.63
C SER A 207 -3.29 -4.52 20.72
N LYS A 208 -4.18 -3.52 20.62
CA LYS A 208 -5.34 -3.22 21.47
C LYS A 208 -5.05 -2.78 22.90
N GLN A 209 -3.93 -3.18 23.51
CA GLN A 209 -3.70 -3.07 24.95
C GLN A 209 -2.26 -2.71 25.33
N ILE A 210 -1.39 -2.34 24.37
CA ILE A 210 0.02 -2.08 24.69
C ILE A 210 0.17 -0.88 25.64
N THR A 211 -0.66 0.16 25.47
CA THR A 211 -0.59 1.37 26.31
C THR A 211 -1.05 1.14 27.75
N ASP A 212 -1.92 0.15 27.97
CA ASP A 212 -2.39 -0.23 29.31
C ASP A 212 -1.36 -1.06 30.09
N ILE A 213 -0.43 -1.72 29.39
CA ILE A 213 0.49 -2.72 29.96
C ILE A 213 1.91 -2.18 30.09
N ALA A 214 2.41 -1.47 29.08
CA ALA A 214 3.76 -0.94 29.07
C ALA A 214 3.84 0.36 29.89
N HIS A 215 4.95 0.53 30.61
CA HIS A 215 5.26 1.75 31.36
C HIS A 215 6.56 2.38 30.84
N GLU A 216 6.73 3.68 31.07
CA GLU A 216 7.94 4.43 30.67
C GLU A 216 9.21 3.75 31.18
N GLY A 217 10.13 3.45 30.26
CA GLY A 217 11.41 2.80 30.56
C GLY A 217 11.37 1.27 30.68
N ASP A 218 10.21 0.62 30.58
CA ASP A 218 10.12 -0.85 30.52
C ASP A 218 10.93 -1.41 29.36
N ILE A 219 11.48 -2.62 29.49
CA ILE A 219 12.13 -3.23 28.32
C ILE A 219 11.06 -3.89 27.46
N ILE A 220 11.03 -3.57 26.17
CA ILE A 220 10.13 -4.21 25.21
C ILE A 220 10.94 -4.91 24.14
N ALA A 221 10.60 -6.17 23.90
CA ALA A 221 11.09 -6.94 22.78
C ALA A 221 9.99 -7.02 21.71
N VAL A 222 10.28 -6.56 20.49
CA VAL A 222 9.33 -6.47 19.38
C VAL A 222 9.83 -7.35 18.24
N ASN A 223 8.97 -8.24 17.75
CA ASN A 223 9.17 -9.01 16.53
C ASN A 223 8.11 -8.58 15.51
N GLY A 224 8.47 -7.62 14.66
CA GLY A 224 7.61 -7.11 13.59
C GLY A 224 7.40 -8.11 12.45
N ILE A 225 8.15 -9.22 12.41
CA ILE A 225 7.95 -10.31 11.44
C ILE A 225 6.76 -11.18 11.85
N GLU A 226 6.69 -11.55 13.13
CA GLU A 226 5.64 -12.43 13.67
C GLU A 226 4.43 -11.64 14.22
N GLY A 227 4.57 -10.32 14.39
CA GLY A 227 3.55 -9.49 15.01
C GLY A 227 3.44 -9.72 16.53
N THR A 228 4.54 -10.07 17.19
CA THR A 228 4.58 -10.33 18.64
C THR A 228 5.45 -9.32 19.39
N ALA A 229 4.94 -8.83 20.52
CA ALA A 229 5.68 -7.96 21.44
C ALA A 229 5.67 -8.56 22.85
N VAL A 230 6.75 -8.40 23.60
CA VAL A 230 6.86 -8.85 24.99
C VAL A 230 7.29 -7.67 25.85
N VAL A 231 6.45 -7.31 26.83
CA VAL A 231 6.76 -6.28 27.82
C VAL A 231 7.48 -6.92 29.00
N ASN A 232 8.58 -6.30 29.45
CA ASN A 232 9.47 -6.80 30.49
C ASN A 232 9.87 -8.26 30.28
N PRO A 233 10.51 -8.59 29.13
CA PRO A 233 10.96 -9.93 28.82
C PRO A 233 11.98 -10.43 29.85
N THR A 234 11.95 -11.74 30.10
CA THR A 234 13.01 -12.43 30.86
C THR A 234 14.35 -12.33 30.12
N GLU A 235 15.47 -12.55 30.81
CA GLU A 235 16.79 -12.54 30.15
C GLU A 235 16.92 -13.60 29.04
N GLU A 236 16.21 -14.72 29.19
CA GLU A 236 16.10 -15.77 28.16
C GLU A 236 15.40 -15.22 26.91
N GLN A 237 14.22 -14.63 27.05
CA GLN A 237 13.48 -13.99 25.95
C GLN A 237 14.25 -12.82 25.31
N LYS A 238 14.96 -12.01 26.11
CA LYS A 238 15.82 -10.94 25.58
C LYS A 238 16.93 -11.51 24.69
N SER A 239 17.52 -12.63 25.10
CA SER A 239 18.55 -13.32 24.31
C SER A 239 17.97 -13.87 23.01
N GLU A 240 16.81 -14.52 23.07
CA GLU A 240 16.10 -15.06 21.90
C GLU A 240 15.78 -13.97 20.87
N TYR A 241 15.19 -12.85 21.30
CA TYR A 241 14.86 -11.75 20.39
C TYR A 241 16.11 -11.04 19.84
N LYS A 242 17.18 -10.90 20.64
CA LYS A 242 18.45 -10.36 20.14
C LYS A 242 19.08 -11.27 19.10
N GLU A 243 19.05 -12.58 19.32
CA GLU A 243 19.54 -13.58 18.35
C GLU A 243 18.68 -13.56 17.08
N ALA A 244 17.36 -13.46 17.20
CA ALA A 244 16.45 -13.32 16.06
C ALA A 244 16.74 -12.04 15.25
N GLY A 245 16.99 -10.91 15.92
CA GLY A 245 17.37 -9.66 15.26
C GLY A 245 18.73 -9.74 14.56
N GLN A 246 19.72 -10.41 15.17
CA GLN A 246 21.02 -10.66 14.53
C GLN A 246 20.87 -11.56 13.30
N LYS A 247 20.13 -12.66 13.42
CA LYS A 247 19.81 -13.56 12.29
C LYS A 247 19.12 -12.81 11.16
N PHE A 248 18.17 -11.94 11.46
CA PHE A 248 17.49 -11.13 10.45
C PHE A 248 18.44 -10.13 9.77
N ALA A 249 19.30 -9.46 10.53
CA ALA A 249 20.30 -8.55 9.98
C ALA A 249 21.33 -9.27 9.09
N GLU A 250 21.73 -10.49 9.46
CA GLU A 250 22.58 -11.36 8.64
C GLU A 250 21.86 -11.80 7.36
N GLN A 251 20.59 -12.22 7.46
CA GLN A 251 19.77 -12.56 6.30
C GLN A 251 19.64 -11.39 5.33
N LYS A 252 19.42 -10.16 5.83
CA LYS A 252 19.37 -8.95 5.00
C LYS A 252 20.67 -8.72 4.23
N LYS A 253 21.83 -8.91 4.88
CA LYS A 253 23.14 -8.84 4.21
C LYS A 253 23.33 -9.94 3.16
N GLU A 254 22.80 -11.13 3.38
CA GLU A 254 22.81 -12.19 2.36
C GLU A 254 21.89 -11.86 1.18
N TRP A 255 20.71 -11.28 1.46
CA TRP A 255 19.78 -10.82 0.43
C TRP A 255 20.36 -9.72 -0.45
N GLU A 256 21.09 -8.76 0.12
CA GLU A 256 21.77 -7.72 -0.66
C GLU A 256 22.74 -8.31 -1.70
N LYS A 257 23.39 -9.44 -1.41
CA LYS A 257 24.25 -10.14 -2.38
C LYS A 257 23.47 -10.78 -3.53
N LEU A 258 22.17 -11.01 -3.35
CA LEU A 258 21.30 -11.59 -4.38
C LEU A 258 20.73 -10.54 -5.34
N LYS A 259 21.03 -9.26 -5.15
CA LYS A 259 20.54 -8.17 -5.99
C LYS A 259 20.77 -8.43 -7.48
N ASP A 260 22.00 -8.76 -7.86
CA ASP A 260 22.38 -8.99 -9.27
C ASP A 260 22.36 -10.49 -9.65
N ALA A 261 21.89 -11.36 -8.74
CA ALA A 261 21.79 -12.79 -8.99
C ALA A 261 20.53 -13.12 -9.79
N LYS A 262 20.64 -14.10 -10.69
CA LYS A 262 19.47 -14.67 -11.37
C LYS A 262 18.59 -15.43 -10.38
N THR A 263 17.28 -15.40 -10.60
CA THR A 263 16.33 -16.20 -9.81
C THR A 263 16.28 -17.63 -10.34
N VAL A 264 17.17 -18.48 -9.83
CA VAL A 264 17.27 -19.89 -10.22
C VAL A 264 17.11 -20.75 -8.97
N THR A 265 16.27 -21.78 -9.10
CA THR A 265 15.97 -22.80 -8.09
C THR A 265 17.12 -23.79 -7.88
N ASP A 266 17.04 -24.62 -6.85
CA ASP A 266 18.09 -25.61 -6.52
C ASP A 266 18.27 -26.64 -7.66
N ASP A 267 17.19 -26.97 -8.37
CA ASP A 267 17.17 -27.84 -9.55
C ASP A 267 17.38 -27.10 -10.89
N GLY A 268 17.70 -25.80 -10.85
CA GLY A 268 18.16 -25.05 -12.01
C GLY A 268 17.06 -24.41 -12.88
N LYS A 269 15.79 -24.45 -12.47
CA LYS A 269 14.69 -23.75 -13.16
C LYS A 269 14.70 -22.26 -12.82
N HIS A 270 14.58 -21.42 -13.85
CA HIS A 270 14.50 -19.96 -13.73
C HIS A 270 13.04 -19.49 -13.64
N PHE A 271 12.81 -18.41 -12.89
CA PHE A 271 11.54 -17.72 -12.77
C PHE A 271 11.77 -16.21 -12.83
N ASP A 272 10.82 -15.45 -13.38
CA ASP A 272 10.91 -14.00 -13.43
C ASP A 272 10.40 -13.38 -12.13
N LEU A 273 11.28 -12.65 -11.41
CA LEU A 273 10.86 -11.82 -10.27
C LEU A 273 10.72 -10.37 -10.71
N ALA A 274 9.49 -9.88 -10.68
CA ALA A 274 9.13 -8.56 -11.14
C ALA A 274 8.68 -7.65 -10.00
N ALA A 275 8.71 -6.34 -10.25
CA ALA A 275 8.21 -5.33 -9.31
C ALA A 275 6.85 -4.77 -9.75
N ASN A 276 6.00 -4.49 -8.78
CA ASN A 276 4.82 -3.65 -8.93
C ASN A 276 5.22 -2.19 -8.69
N ILE A 277 4.86 -1.29 -9.61
CA ILE A 277 5.10 0.16 -9.49
C ILE A 277 3.81 0.95 -9.73
N GLY A 278 3.71 2.13 -9.13
CA GLY A 278 2.66 3.12 -9.39
C GLY A 278 3.17 4.38 -10.08
N THR A 279 4.43 4.72 -9.90
CA THR A 279 5.02 5.93 -10.50
C THR A 279 6.41 5.65 -11.06
N PRO A 280 6.94 6.51 -11.96
CA PRO A 280 8.32 6.39 -12.42
C PRO A 280 9.37 6.57 -11.31
N LYS A 281 9.01 7.10 -10.14
CA LYS A 281 9.94 7.26 -9.00
C LYS A 281 10.28 5.91 -8.35
N ASP A 282 9.37 4.94 -8.46
CA ASP A 282 9.50 3.61 -7.85
C ASP A 282 10.62 2.78 -8.47
N LEU A 283 11.11 3.15 -9.66
CA LEU A 283 12.24 2.52 -10.35
C LEU A 283 13.49 2.42 -9.45
N SER A 284 13.71 3.40 -8.58
CA SER A 284 14.78 3.35 -7.59
C SER A 284 14.69 2.10 -6.69
N GLY A 285 13.48 1.77 -6.23
CA GLY A 285 13.15 0.55 -5.49
C GLY A 285 13.33 -0.72 -6.34
N VAL A 286 12.90 -0.66 -7.60
CA VAL A 286 13.02 -1.78 -8.57
C VAL A 286 14.50 -2.16 -8.77
N HIS A 287 15.36 -1.17 -9.04
CA HIS A 287 16.79 -1.39 -9.26
C HIS A 287 17.54 -1.77 -7.99
N SER A 288 17.21 -1.15 -6.84
CA SER A 288 17.87 -1.46 -5.56
C SER A 288 17.62 -2.88 -5.09
N ASN A 289 16.45 -3.45 -5.39
CA ASN A 289 16.09 -4.83 -5.06
C ASN A 289 16.32 -5.83 -6.21
N GLY A 290 16.85 -5.35 -7.34
CA GLY A 290 17.27 -6.21 -8.44
C GLY A 290 16.13 -6.91 -9.16
N ALA A 291 14.99 -6.25 -9.38
CA ALA A 291 13.90 -6.85 -10.16
C ALA A 291 14.34 -7.17 -11.60
N GLU A 292 13.83 -8.26 -12.15
CA GLU A 292 14.08 -8.72 -13.51
C GLU A 292 13.08 -8.12 -14.52
N ALA A 293 11.95 -7.61 -14.04
CA ALA A 293 10.91 -6.98 -14.82
C ALA A 293 10.07 -6.01 -13.97
N VAL A 294 9.19 -5.25 -14.62
CA VAL A 294 8.01 -4.64 -13.97
C VAL A 294 6.80 -5.44 -14.44
N GLY A 295 6.20 -6.25 -13.55
CA GLY A 295 5.08 -7.12 -13.88
C GLY A 295 3.72 -6.46 -13.67
N LEU A 296 3.71 -5.28 -13.04
CA LEU A 296 2.55 -4.41 -12.98
C LEU A 296 2.98 -2.95 -12.80
N TYR A 297 2.75 -2.13 -13.83
CA TYR A 297 2.69 -0.68 -13.71
C TYR A 297 1.21 -0.27 -13.62
N ARG A 298 0.82 0.18 -12.41
CA ARG A 298 -0.48 0.77 -12.10
C ARG A 298 -0.55 2.19 -12.66
N THR A 299 -1.38 2.41 -13.68
CA THR A 299 -1.47 3.72 -14.34
C THR A 299 -2.44 4.66 -13.67
N GLU A 300 -3.24 4.20 -12.70
CA GLU A 300 -4.27 5.00 -12.04
C GLU A 300 -3.68 6.21 -11.31
N PHE A 301 -2.50 6.05 -10.71
CA PHE A 301 -1.80 7.15 -10.02
C PHE A 301 -1.50 8.33 -10.94
N LEU A 302 -1.23 8.08 -12.23
CA LEU A 302 -1.03 9.16 -13.19
C LEU A 302 -2.28 10.01 -13.39
N TYR A 303 -3.47 9.41 -13.25
CA TYR A 303 -4.74 10.12 -13.30
C TYR A 303 -5.03 10.78 -11.94
N MET A 304 -4.85 10.07 -10.84
CA MET A 304 -5.12 10.59 -9.48
C MET A 304 -4.23 11.77 -9.09
N ASP A 305 -2.96 11.78 -9.52
CA ASP A 305 -2.00 12.86 -9.25
C ASP A 305 -2.22 14.11 -10.13
N SER A 306 -3.17 14.06 -11.07
CA SER A 306 -3.46 15.14 -12.01
C SER A 306 -4.75 15.85 -11.64
N SER A 307 -4.82 17.16 -11.89
CA SER A 307 -6.05 17.95 -11.68
C SER A 307 -7.07 17.80 -12.81
N ASP A 308 -6.68 17.20 -13.94
CA ASP A 308 -7.49 16.95 -15.13
C ASP A 308 -6.97 15.68 -15.84
N PHE A 309 -7.67 15.19 -16.86
CA PHE A 309 -7.24 14.01 -17.63
C PHE A 309 -5.82 14.21 -18.21
N PRO A 310 -4.87 13.32 -17.87
CA PRO A 310 -3.52 13.38 -18.41
C PRO A 310 -3.53 13.29 -19.94
N THR A 311 -2.83 14.21 -20.61
CA THR A 311 -2.78 14.25 -22.08
C THR A 311 -2.00 13.05 -22.63
N GLU A 312 -2.13 12.78 -23.93
CA GLU A 312 -1.33 11.74 -24.61
C GLU A 312 0.18 11.94 -24.37
N GLU A 313 0.63 13.19 -24.33
CA GLU A 313 2.04 13.53 -24.15
C GLU A 313 2.52 13.34 -22.70
N ASP A 314 1.69 13.69 -21.71
CA ASP A 314 2.00 13.44 -20.30
C ASP A 314 2.15 11.93 -20.04
N GLN A 315 1.20 11.15 -20.56
CA GLN A 315 1.21 9.69 -20.49
C GLN A 315 2.41 9.08 -21.22
N PHE A 316 2.67 9.53 -22.45
CA PHE A 316 3.82 9.08 -23.23
C PHE A 316 5.14 9.30 -22.49
N ASN A 317 5.34 10.49 -21.91
CA ASN A 317 6.56 10.82 -21.17
C ASN A 317 6.71 9.96 -19.90
N ALA A 318 5.62 9.69 -19.18
CA ALA A 318 5.64 8.81 -18.03
C ALA A 318 6.01 7.36 -18.42
N TYR A 319 5.35 6.80 -19.44
CA TYR A 319 5.62 5.44 -19.89
C TYR A 319 7.01 5.27 -20.49
N LYS A 320 7.45 6.24 -21.31
CA LYS A 320 8.80 6.28 -21.87
C LYS A 320 9.86 6.24 -20.78
N LYS A 321 9.72 7.07 -19.74
CA LYS A 321 10.68 7.14 -18.63
C LYS A 321 10.85 5.79 -17.93
N VAL A 322 9.76 5.04 -17.75
CA VAL A 322 9.80 3.70 -17.16
C VAL A 322 10.44 2.69 -18.10
N LEU A 323 10.09 2.68 -19.38
CA LEU A 323 10.67 1.77 -20.37
C LEU A 323 12.17 1.98 -20.56
N GLU A 324 12.63 3.24 -20.66
CA GLU A 324 14.06 3.57 -20.74
C GLU A 324 14.79 3.19 -19.44
N GLY A 325 14.16 3.46 -18.27
CA GLY A 325 14.74 3.13 -16.97
C GLY A 325 14.95 1.64 -16.75
N MET A 326 14.12 0.79 -17.35
CA MET A 326 14.23 -0.67 -17.23
C MET A 326 15.28 -1.31 -18.14
N ASP A 327 15.96 -0.52 -19.00
CA ASP A 327 17.11 -0.95 -19.81
C ASP A 327 16.86 -2.26 -20.59
N GLY A 328 15.73 -2.30 -21.30
CA GLY A 328 15.33 -3.45 -22.12
C GLY A 328 14.64 -4.59 -21.36
N LYS A 329 14.52 -4.53 -20.03
CA LYS A 329 13.67 -5.46 -19.27
C LYS A 329 12.18 -5.19 -19.53
N PRO A 330 11.32 -6.22 -19.46
CA PRO A 330 9.90 -6.07 -19.76
C PRO A 330 9.17 -5.21 -18.72
N VAL A 331 8.22 -4.43 -19.22
CA VAL A 331 7.30 -3.60 -18.42
C VAL A 331 5.87 -3.90 -18.84
N VAL A 332 5.12 -4.53 -17.93
CA VAL A 332 3.69 -4.77 -18.07
C VAL A 332 2.93 -3.55 -17.57
N VAL A 333 2.40 -2.76 -18.48
CA VAL A 333 1.56 -1.61 -18.16
C VAL A 333 0.10 -2.01 -18.17
N ARG A 334 -0.58 -1.83 -17.03
CA ARG A 334 -2.01 -2.06 -16.92
C ARG A 334 -2.74 -0.80 -17.35
N THR A 335 -3.68 -0.93 -18.28
CA THR A 335 -4.55 0.20 -18.64
C THR A 335 -5.39 0.60 -17.43
N MET A 336 -5.89 1.82 -17.43
CA MET A 336 -6.51 2.42 -16.25
C MET A 336 -7.61 1.55 -15.61
N ASP A 337 -7.48 1.27 -14.31
CA ASP A 337 -8.44 0.60 -13.42
C ASP A 337 -8.91 1.54 -12.30
N ILE A 338 -9.80 2.45 -12.69
CA ILE A 338 -10.49 3.43 -11.83
C ILE A 338 -11.96 3.03 -11.66
N GLY A 339 -12.59 3.47 -10.57
CA GLY A 339 -13.89 3.00 -10.10
C GLY A 339 -13.75 1.91 -9.05
N GLY A 340 -14.81 1.68 -8.26
CA GLY A 340 -14.69 0.93 -7.01
C GLY A 340 -14.41 1.89 -5.85
N ASP A 341 -13.23 1.78 -5.26
CA ASP A 341 -12.71 2.58 -4.15
C ASP A 341 -11.90 3.81 -4.61
N LYS A 342 -11.71 3.99 -5.92
CA LYS A 342 -10.84 5.04 -6.50
C LYS A 342 -11.66 6.01 -7.33
N GLU A 343 -11.73 7.25 -6.85
CA GLU A 343 -12.47 8.33 -7.49
C GLU A 343 -11.54 9.33 -8.19
N LEU A 344 -12.05 9.94 -9.26
CA LEU A 344 -11.41 11.07 -9.92
C LEU A 344 -12.37 12.27 -9.87
N PRO A 345 -12.00 13.38 -9.23
CA PRO A 345 -12.90 14.54 -9.08
C PRO A 345 -13.41 15.13 -10.39
N TYR A 346 -12.69 14.91 -11.49
CA TYR A 346 -13.00 15.42 -12.83
C TYR A 346 -13.65 14.38 -13.76
N LEU A 347 -13.87 13.13 -13.29
CA LEU A 347 -14.62 12.10 -14.02
C LEU A 347 -15.93 11.85 -13.29
N ASP A 348 -17.02 12.39 -13.83
CA ASP A 348 -18.37 12.21 -13.29
C ASP A 348 -18.85 10.77 -13.56
N LEU A 349 -18.73 9.92 -12.54
CA LEU A 349 -19.23 8.54 -12.54
C LEU A 349 -20.57 8.50 -11.79
N PRO A 350 -21.52 7.67 -12.25
CA PRO A 350 -22.77 7.50 -11.52
C PRO A 350 -22.53 6.80 -10.17
N ASP A 351 -23.26 7.23 -9.15
CA ASP A 351 -23.27 6.54 -7.85
C ASP A 351 -23.75 5.08 -8.03
N GLU A 352 -23.03 4.14 -7.41
CA GLU A 352 -23.35 2.71 -7.47
C GLU A 352 -23.46 2.13 -6.07
N MET A 353 -24.49 1.29 -5.85
CA MET A 353 -24.65 0.58 -4.58
C MET A 353 -23.49 -0.38 -4.26
N ASN A 354 -22.82 -0.92 -5.29
CA ASN A 354 -21.71 -1.86 -5.14
C ASN A 354 -20.60 -1.52 -6.15
N PRO A 355 -19.77 -0.50 -5.88
CA PRO A 355 -18.75 -0.03 -6.81
C PRO A 355 -17.77 -1.15 -7.24
N PHE A 356 -17.44 -2.07 -6.32
CA PHE A 356 -16.61 -3.24 -6.64
C PHE A 356 -17.26 -4.18 -7.67
N LEU A 357 -18.58 -4.27 -7.79
CA LEU A 357 -19.24 -5.10 -8.81
C LEU A 357 -19.60 -4.32 -10.08
N GLY A 358 -19.43 -3.00 -10.06
CA GLY A 358 -20.04 -2.07 -10.99
C GLY A 358 -19.15 -1.58 -12.13
N TYR A 359 -19.31 -0.29 -12.42
CA TYR A 359 -18.80 0.42 -13.57
C TYR A 359 -17.38 0.94 -13.33
N ARG A 360 -16.41 0.04 -13.53
CA ARG A 360 -14.98 0.33 -13.32
C ARG A 360 -14.07 -0.20 -14.42
N ALA A 361 -12.85 0.33 -14.45
CA ALA A 361 -11.74 -0.18 -15.24
C ALA A 361 -12.06 -0.34 -16.74
N LEU A 362 -11.88 -1.54 -17.31
CA LEU A 362 -12.15 -1.76 -18.74
C LEU A 362 -13.61 -1.43 -19.13
N ARG A 363 -14.57 -1.55 -18.21
CA ARG A 363 -15.97 -1.19 -18.49
C ARG A 363 -16.15 0.30 -18.72
N ILE A 364 -15.44 1.14 -17.95
CA ILE A 364 -15.34 2.58 -18.21
C ILE A 364 -14.63 2.80 -19.54
N ASN A 365 -13.49 2.16 -19.76
CA ASN A 365 -12.67 2.33 -20.97
C ASN A 365 -13.43 1.98 -22.27
N LEU A 366 -14.35 1.03 -22.23
CA LEU A 366 -15.18 0.62 -23.38
C LEU A 366 -16.50 1.39 -23.50
N SER A 367 -16.80 2.26 -22.55
CA SER A 367 -18.02 3.07 -22.56
C SER A 367 -17.89 4.29 -23.46
N GLN A 368 -19.03 4.94 -23.74
CA GLN A 368 -19.03 6.24 -24.42
C GLN A 368 -18.30 7.33 -23.64
N LEU A 369 -18.27 7.24 -22.30
CA LEU A 369 -17.60 8.21 -21.44
C LEU A 369 -16.07 8.03 -21.48
N GLY A 370 -15.59 6.79 -21.46
CA GLY A 370 -14.17 6.47 -21.29
C GLY A 370 -13.42 6.11 -22.57
N GLU A 371 -14.09 5.85 -23.70
CA GLU A 371 -13.41 5.40 -24.94
C GLU A 371 -12.36 6.41 -25.43
N GLY A 372 -12.66 7.72 -25.34
CA GLY A 372 -11.71 8.77 -25.73
C GLY A 372 -10.43 8.72 -24.91
N MET A 373 -10.56 8.60 -23.58
CA MET A 373 -9.45 8.47 -22.65
C MET A 373 -8.68 7.16 -22.87
N PHE A 374 -9.39 6.06 -23.12
CA PHE A 374 -8.77 4.77 -23.40
C PHE A 374 -7.92 4.81 -24.68
N ARG A 375 -8.43 5.43 -25.74
CA ARG A 375 -7.66 5.66 -26.99
C ARG A 375 -6.42 6.51 -26.73
N THR A 376 -6.54 7.61 -25.99
CA THR A 376 -5.40 8.45 -25.58
C THR A 376 -4.32 7.61 -24.87
N GLN A 377 -4.73 6.76 -23.93
CA GLN A 377 -3.80 5.90 -23.20
C GLN A 377 -3.10 4.89 -24.11
N LEU A 378 -3.85 4.19 -24.96
CA LEU A 378 -3.27 3.21 -25.89
C LEU A 378 -2.31 3.87 -26.88
N ARG A 379 -2.63 5.07 -27.38
CA ARG A 379 -1.74 5.82 -28.27
C ARG A 379 -0.43 6.17 -27.58
N ALA A 380 -0.49 6.68 -26.35
CA ALA A 380 0.69 6.99 -25.54
C ALA A 380 1.56 5.75 -25.29
N LEU A 381 0.96 4.61 -24.94
CA LEU A 381 1.65 3.33 -24.74
C LEU A 381 2.33 2.85 -26.04
N LEU A 382 1.60 2.85 -27.15
CA LEU A 382 2.12 2.42 -28.45
C LEU A 382 3.28 3.31 -28.92
N ARG A 383 3.20 4.63 -28.73
CA ARG A 383 4.32 5.55 -29.00
C ARG A 383 5.53 5.27 -28.11
N ALA A 384 5.31 4.92 -26.83
CA ALA A 384 6.38 4.61 -25.89
C ALA A 384 7.06 3.25 -26.17
N SER A 385 6.39 2.35 -26.88
CA SER A 385 6.87 0.97 -27.12
C SER A 385 8.22 0.83 -27.83
N ILE A 386 8.72 1.88 -28.51
CA ILE A 386 10.04 1.83 -29.17
C ILE A 386 11.21 2.05 -28.20
N TYR A 387 10.93 2.45 -26.96
CA TYR A 387 11.95 2.80 -25.97
C TYR A 387 12.27 1.66 -24.98
N GLY A 388 11.57 0.51 -25.07
CA GLY A 388 11.81 -0.66 -24.22
C GLY A 388 10.83 -1.80 -24.52
N GLU A 389 10.90 -2.89 -23.76
CA GLU A 389 10.01 -4.04 -23.94
C GLU A 389 8.65 -3.80 -23.25
N LEU A 390 7.71 -3.20 -23.99
CA LEU A 390 6.36 -2.93 -23.51
C LEU A 390 5.43 -4.15 -23.64
N ARG A 391 4.69 -4.43 -22.57
CA ARG A 391 3.53 -5.34 -22.55
C ARG A 391 2.32 -4.56 -22.03
N ILE A 392 1.16 -4.73 -22.66
CA ILE A 392 -0.08 -4.04 -22.27
C ILE A 392 -1.05 -5.07 -21.71
N MET A 393 -1.68 -4.73 -20.59
CA MET A 393 -2.65 -5.59 -19.93
C MET A 393 -3.96 -4.85 -19.65
N PHE A 394 -5.08 -5.50 -19.97
CA PHE A 394 -6.40 -4.98 -19.64
C PHE A 394 -6.93 -5.54 -18.30
N PRO A 395 -7.35 -4.68 -17.36
CA PRO A 395 -8.00 -5.08 -16.11
C PRO A 395 -9.48 -5.42 -16.31
N MET A 396 -10.07 -6.09 -15.32
CA MET A 396 -11.50 -6.36 -15.12
C MET A 396 -12.20 -7.01 -16.32
N VAL A 397 -11.46 -7.81 -17.09
CA VAL A 397 -11.99 -8.54 -18.24
C VAL A 397 -12.83 -9.70 -17.71
N ALA A 398 -14.14 -9.65 -17.93
CA ALA A 398 -15.04 -10.74 -17.53
C ALA A 398 -15.37 -11.65 -18.73
N THR A 399 -15.41 -11.09 -19.93
CA THR A 399 -15.87 -11.78 -21.14
C THR A 399 -14.90 -11.65 -22.30
N LEU A 400 -14.90 -12.65 -23.18
CA LEU A 400 -14.10 -12.63 -24.40
C LEU A 400 -14.51 -11.48 -25.35
N GLN A 401 -15.77 -11.06 -25.29
CA GLN A 401 -16.27 -9.94 -26.09
C GLN A 401 -15.66 -8.61 -25.65
N GLU A 402 -15.52 -8.36 -24.34
CA GLU A 402 -14.82 -7.18 -23.83
C GLU A 402 -13.37 -7.14 -24.30
N PHE A 403 -12.65 -8.28 -24.19
CA PHE A 403 -11.29 -8.38 -24.68
C PHE A 403 -11.18 -8.07 -26.18
N ARG A 404 -12.05 -8.66 -27.00
CA ARG A 404 -12.06 -8.41 -28.45
C ARG A 404 -12.37 -6.95 -28.79
N SER A 405 -13.31 -6.33 -28.07
CA SER A 405 -13.61 -4.90 -28.23
C SER A 405 -12.40 -4.03 -27.88
N ALA A 406 -11.71 -4.32 -26.77
CA ALA A 406 -10.50 -3.62 -26.37
C ALA A 406 -9.35 -3.79 -27.38
N LYS A 407 -9.12 -5.04 -27.81
CA LYS A 407 -8.10 -5.40 -28.81
C LYS A 407 -8.38 -4.75 -30.16
N LYS A 408 -9.66 -4.58 -30.53
CA LYS A 408 -10.05 -3.83 -31.73
C LYS A 408 -9.61 -2.36 -31.63
N ILE A 409 -9.91 -1.69 -30.53
CA ILE A 409 -9.51 -0.29 -30.32
C ILE A 409 -7.98 -0.15 -30.32
N TYR A 410 -7.26 -1.07 -29.67
CA TYR A 410 -5.80 -1.16 -29.74
C TYR A 410 -5.27 -1.25 -31.17
N ASN A 411 -5.80 -2.16 -31.99
CA ASN A 411 -5.38 -2.32 -33.37
C ASN A 411 -5.67 -1.07 -34.22
N GLU A 412 -6.84 -0.44 -34.02
CA GLU A 412 -7.19 0.81 -34.71
C GLU A 412 -6.20 1.94 -34.39
N GLU A 413 -5.84 2.15 -33.12
CA GLU A 413 -4.88 3.19 -32.75
C GLU A 413 -3.46 2.88 -33.21
N ARG A 414 -3.08 1.59 -33.19
CA ARG A 414 -1.80 1.14 -33.76
C ARG A 414 -1.69 1.48 -35.26
N GLU A 415 -2.72 1.16 -36.04
CA GLU A 415 -2.74 1.48 -37.46
C GLU A 415 -2.73 2.99 -37.72
N LYS A 416 -3.50 3.77 -36.95
CA LYS A 416 -3.51 5.24 -37.06
C LYS A 416 -2.13 5.84 -36.79
N LEU A 417 -1.46 5.43 -35.71
CA LEU A 417 -0.12 5.94 -35.38
C LEU A 417 0.91 5.62 -36.46
N ILE A 418 0.88 4.41 -37.02
CA ILE A 418 1.78 4.02 -38.12
C ILE A 418 1.51 4.89 -39.36
N ASN A 419 0.23 5.13 -39.70
CA ASN A 419 -0.15 5.99 -40.83
C ASN A 419 0.20 7.48 -40.61
N GLU A 420 0.18 7.94 -39.35
CA GLU A 420 0.62 9.27 -38.93
C GLU A 420 2.16 9.42 -38.92
N GLY A 421 2.91 8.31 -39.09
CA GLY A 421 4.37 8.30 -39.17
C GLY A 421 5.09 8.09 -37.84
N TYR A 422 4.38 7.73 -36.77
CA TYR A 422 4.99 7.38 -35.49
C TYR A 422 5.60 5.98 -35.52
N GLY A 423 6.73 5.81 -34.82
CA GLY A 423 7.31 4.50 -34.57
C GLY A 423 6.48 3.73 -33.53
N VAL A 424 6.17 2.47 -33.83
CA VAL A 424 5.49 1.54 -32.92
C VAL A 424 6.20 0.19 -33.02
N SER A 425 6.52 -0.43 -31.88
CA SER A 425 7.16 -1.74 -31.86
C SER A 425 6.22 -2.84 -32.37
N ASP A 426 6.77 -3.79 -33.13
CA ASP A 426 6.06 -4.99 -33.59
C ASP A 426 5.99 -6.09 -32.51
N SER A 427 6.72 -5.94 -31.40
CA SER A 427 6.85 -6.96 -30.34
C SER A 427 5.97 -6.71 -29.12
N VAL A 428 5.05 -5.74 -29.17
CA VAL A 428 4.16 -5.42 -28.04
C VAL A 428 3.23 -6.60 -27.78
N GLN A 429 3.31 -7.17 -26.58
CA GLN A 429 2.40 -8.23 -26.13
C GLN A 429 1.13 -7.61 -25.52
N VAL A 430 -0.02 -8.22 -25.78
CA VAL A 430 -1.31 -7.80 -25.21
C VAL A 430 -1.92 -8.94 -24.40
N GLY A 431 -2.00 -8.74 -23.08
CA GLY A 431 -2.54 -9.69 -22.11
C GLY A 431 -3.77 -9.16 -21.39
N ILE A 432 -4.26 -9.95 -20.43
CA ILE A 432 -5.35 -9.56 -19.53
C ILE A 432 -5.01 -9.88 -18.08
N MET A 433 -5.55 -9.07 -17.17
CA MET A 433 -5.53 -9.40 -15.76
C MET A 433 -6.64 -10.41 -15.48
N ILE A 434 -6.27 -11.56 -14.89
CA ILE A 434 -7.23 -12.56 -14.42
C ILE A 434 -7.57 -12.26 -12.97
N GLU A 435 -8.64 -11.50 -12.81
CA GLU A 435 -9.21 -11.10 -11.52
C GLU A 435 -10.70 -11.44 -11.39
N ILE A 436 -11.38 -11.70 -12.52
CA ILE A 436 -12.78 -12.12 -12.51
C ILE A 436 -12.84 -13.65 -12.55
N PRO A 437 -13.60 -14.32 -11.65
CA PRO A 437 -13.71 -15.78 -11.64
C PRO A 437 -14.19 -16.35 -12.98
N ALA A 438 -15.09 -15.64 -13.67
CA ALA A 438 -15.55 -16.03 -15.01
C ALA A 438 -14.41 -16.09 -16.03
N ALA A 439 -13.44 -15.17 -15.97
CA ALA A 439 -12.27 -15.20 -16.85
C ALA A 439 -11.31 -16.33 -16.50
N ALA A 440 -11.12 -16.62 -15.20
CA ALA A 440 -10.33 -17.75 -14.75
C ALA A 440 -10.93 -19.10 -15.16
N VAL A 441 -12.27 -19.24 -15.11
CA VAL A 441 -12.99 -20.44 -15.57
C VAL A 441 -12.84 -20.63 -17.08
N LEU A 442 -12.89 -19.55 -17.86
CA LEU A 442 -12.82 -19.58 -19.33
C LEU A 442 -11.41 -19.33 -19.89
N ALA A 443 -10.37 -19.51 -19.07
CA ALA A 443 -8.99 -19.15 -19.39
C ALA A 443 -8.48 -19.82 -20.67
N ASP A 444 -8.91 -21.04 -20.98
CA ASP A 444 -8.52 -21.79 -22.19
C ASP A 444 -9.04 -21.15 -23.48
N HIS A 445 -10.15 -20.42 -23.44
CA HIS A 445 -10.62 -19.62 -24.57
C HIS A 445 -9.85 -18.30 -24.69
N PHE A 446 -9.59 -17.63 -23.58
CA PHE A 446 -8.79 -16.40 -23.59
C PHE A 446 -7.36 -16.65 -24.07
N ALA A 447 -6.74 -17.77 -23.66
CA ALA A 447 -5.34 -18.11 -23.96
C ALA A 447 -5.03 -18.18 -25.47
N LYS A 448 -6.06 -18.43 -26.30
CA LYS A 448 -5.95 -18.45 -27.76
C LYS A 448 -5.84 -17.05 -28.37
N GLU A 449 -6.26 -16.02 -27.66
CA GLU A 449 -6.37 -14.65 -28.19
C GLU A 449 -5.47 -13.64 -27.47
N VAL A 450 -5.01 -13.95 -26.24
CA VAL A 450 -4.07 -13.14 -25.48
C VAL A 450 -2.63 -13.61 -25.69
N ASP A 451 -1.66 -12.74 -25.38
CA ASP A 451 -0.25 -13.12 -25.35
C ASP A 451 0.22 -13.61 -23.97
N PHE A 452 -0.48 -13.21 -22.90
CA PHE A 452 -0.18 -13.63 -21.53
C PHE A 452 -1.36 -13.37 -20.58
N PHE A 453 -1.27 -13.99 -19.40
CA PHE A 453 -2.11 -13.65 -18.24
C PHE A 453 -1.29 -13.05 -17.12
N SER A 454 -1.89 -12.15 -16.33
CA SER A 454 -1.39 -11.84 -15.00
C SER A 454 -2.52 -11.98 -13.99
N ILE A 455 -2.34 -12.79 -12.96
CA ILE A 455 -3.37 -13.07 -11.96
C ILE A 455 -3.37 -11.95 -10.91
N GLY A 456 -4.50 -11.23 -10.82
CA GLY A 456 -4.76 -10.24 -9.78
C GLY A 456 -5.43 -10.90 -8.58
N THR A 457 -4.66 -11.51 -7.67
CA THR A 457 -5.24 -12.34 -6.60
C THR A 457 -6.13 -11.57 -5.64
N ASN A 458 -5.88 -10.29 -5.43
CA ASN A 458 -6.64 -9.47 -4.49
C ASN A 458 -8.14 -9.46 -4.86
N ASP A 459 -8.42 -9.07 -6.10
CA ASP A 459 -9.77 -9.04 -6.68
C ASP A 459 -10.29 -10.45 -6.97
N LEU A 460 -9.44 -11.39 -7.44
CA LEU A 460 -9.85 -12.78 -7.67
C LEU A 460 -10.37 -13.46 -6.39
N ILE A 461 -9.68 -13.28 -5.26
CA ILE A 461 -10.10 -13.80 -3.97
C ILE A 461 -11.41 -13.13 -3.56
N GLN A 462 -11.49 -11.81 -3.62
CA GLN A 462 -12.68 -11.05 -3.25
C GLN A 462 -13.93 -11.50 -4.01
N TYR A 463 -13.85 -11.65 -5.34
CA TYR A 463 -15.00 -12.09 -6.14
C TYR A 463 -15.30 -13.58 -6.03
N THR A 464 -14.29 -14.43 -5.85
CA THR A 464 -14.51 -15.88 -5.66
C THR A 464 -15.14 -16.17 -4.30
N MET A 465 -14.70 -15.47 -3.27
CA MET A 465 -15.17 -15.63 -1.89
C MET A 465 -16.39 -14.76 -1.57
N ALA A 466 -16.77 -13.86 -2.48
CA ALA A 466 -17.82 -12.86 -2.30
C ALA A 466 -17.66 -12.05 -1.00
N ALA A 467 -16.42 -11.67 -0.69
CA ALA A 467 -16.07 -10.97 0.54
C ALA A 467 -15.16 -9.77 0.24
N ASP A 468 -15.61 -8.58 0.62
CA ASP A 468 -14.81 -7.36 0.53
C ASP A 468 -13.68 -7.41 1.57
N ARG A 469 -12.44 -7.28 1.10
CA ARG A 469 -11.24 -7.27 1.94
C ARG A 469 -11.16 -6.06 2.88
N MET A 470 -11.84 -4.96 2.56
CA MET A 470 -11.92 -3.76 3.39
C MET A 470 -12.94 -3.92 4.52
N ASN A 471 -13.80 -4.93 4.45
CA ASN A 471 -14.81 -5.18 5.47
C ASN A 471 -14.27 -6.11 6.56
N GLU A 472 -13.93 -5.53 7.71
CA GLU A 472 -13.36 -6.26 8.86
C GLU A 472 -14.22 -7.45 9.32
N GLN A 473 -15.55 -7.35 9.23
CA GLN A 473 -16.48 -8.40 9.69
C GLN A 473 -16.40 -9.67 8.86
N VAL A 474 -15.98 -9.56 7.59
CA VAL A 474 -15.86 -10.70 6.66
C VAL A 474 -14.42 -10.92 6.19
N SER A 475 -13.46 -10.19 6.75
CA SER A 475 -12.02 -10.32 6.43
C SER A 475 -11.50 -11.76 6.57
N TYR A 476 -12.09 -12.58 7.46
CA TYR A 476 -11.76 -14.00 7.62
C TYR A 476 -12.03 -14.87 6.37
N LEU A 477 -12.85 -14.39 5.43
CA LEU A 477 -13.11 -15.04 4.13
C LEU A 477 -12.06 -14.70 3.07
N TYR A 478 -11.20 -13.70 3.31
CA TYR A 478 -10.07 -13.43 2.43
C TYR A 478 -8.99 -14.51 2.62
N GLN A 479 -9.10 -15.60 1.85
CA GLN A 479 -8.30 -16.81 2.02
C GLN A 479 -7.44 -17.11 0.78
N PRO A 480 -6.20 -16.57 0.70
CA PRO A 480 -5.33 -16.76 -0.46
C PRO A 480 -4.92 -18.22 -0.70
N TYR A 481 -4.82 -19.02 0.37
CA TYR A 481 -4.43 -20.44 0.28
C TYR A 481 -5.61 -21.39 0.17
N ASN A 482 -6.83 -20.88 0.00
CA ASN A 482 -8.01 -21.73 -0.13
C ASN A 482 -7.88 -22.60 -1.40
N PRO A 483 -8.17 -23.92 -1.33
CA PRO A 483 -8.11 -24.81 -2.49
C PRO A 483 -8.90 -24.32 -3.71
N ALA A 484 -10.02 -23.60 -3.53
CA ALA A 484 -10.77 -23.01 -4.63
C ALA A 484 -9.94 -21.97 -5.41
N ILE A 485 -9.21 -21.11 -4.72
CA ILE A 485 -8.33 -20.10 -5.33
C ILE A 485 -7.17 -20.78 -6.04
N LEU A 486 -6.51 -21.75 -5.39
CA LEU A 486 -5.40 -22.49 -5.99
C LEU A 486 -5.82 -23.23 -7.27
N ARG A 487 -7.03 -23.79 -7.31
CA ARG A 487 -7.58 -24.45 -8.51
C ARG A 487 -7.84 -23.47 -9.65
N LEU A 488 -8.32 -22.26 -9.35
CA LEU A 488 -8.47 -21.20 -10.36
C LEU A 488 -7.10 -20.78 -10.91
N VAL A 489 -6.12 -20.55 -10.03
CA VAL A 489 -4.73 -20.22 -10.41
C VAL A 489 -4.16 -21.31 -11.31
N LYS A 490 -4.28 -22.58 -10.92
CA LYS A 490 -3.83 -23.71 -11.73
C LYS A 490 -4.50 -23.76 -13.10
N ASN A 491 -5.82 -23.58 -13.16
CA ASN A 491 -6.53 -23.60 -14.45
C ASN A 491 -6.01 -22.52 -15.40
N VAL A 492 -5.72 -21.33 -14.89
CA VAL A 492 -5.17 -20.20 -15.67
C VAL A 492 -3.78 -20.53 -16.19
N VAL A 493 -2.89 -21.03 -15.32
CA VAL A 493 -1.51 -21.40 -15.69
C VAL A 493 -1.51 -22.52 -16.74
N ASP A 494 -2.25 -23.60 -16.49
CA ASP A 494 -2.35 -24.72 -17.43
C ASP A 494 -2.92 -24.27 -18.79
N SER A 495 -3.90 -23.36 -18.78
CA SER A 495 -4.51 -22.80 -20.00
C SER A 495 -3.53 -21.95 -20.81
N ALA A 496 -2.71 -21.12 -20.16
CA ALA A 496 -1.66 -20.35 -20.83
C ALA A 496 -0.63 -21.28 -21.47
N HIS A 497 -0.08 -22.21 -20.69
CA HIS A 497 0.96 -23.12 -21.14
C HIS A 497 0.51 -24.00 -22.30
N LYS A 498 -0.76 -24.42 -22.30
CA LYS A 498 -1.34 -25.22 -23.40
C LYS A 498 -1.31 -24.50 -24.75
N GLU A 499 -1.42 -23.18 -24.76
CA GLU A 499 -1.33 -22.34 -25.97
C GLU A 499 0.08 -21.74 -26.17
N GLY A 500 1.08 -22.20 -25.39
CA GLY A 500 2.46 -21.71 -25.46
C GLY A 500 2.64 -20.27 -24.95
N LYS A 501 1.68 -19.79 -24.14
CA LYS A 501 1.70 -18.48 -23.47
C LYS A 501 2.22 -18.63 -22.04
N TRP A 502 2.49 -17.52 -21.38
CA TRP A 502 2.94 -17.49 -19.99
C TRP A 502 1.88 -16.87 -19.06
N ALA A 503 1.95 -17.22 -17.78
CA ALA A 503 1.07 -16.71 -16.73
C ALA A 503 1.90 -16.15 -15.57
N GLY A 504 1.73 -14.85 -15.32
CA GLY A 504 2.27 -14.16 -14.16
C GLY A 504 1.24 -13.95 -13.05
N MET A 505 1.68 -13.39 -11.93
CA MET A 505 0.82 -12.95 -10.83
C MET A 505 1.34 -11.63 -10.27
N CYS A 506 0.47 -10.62 -10.14
CA CYS A 506 0.82 -9.31 -9.60
C CYS A 506 0.09 -8.96 -8.29
N GLY A 507 -0.79 -9.84 -7.82
CA GLY A 507 -1.42 -9.72 -6.51
C GLY A 507 -0.45 -10.02 -5.36
N GLU A 508 -0.82 -9.67 -4.13
CA GLU A 508 0.08 -9.76 -2.97
C GLU A 508 0.59 -11.19 -2.70
N MET A 509 -0.20 -12.19 -3.10
CA MET A 509 0.15 -13.61 -3.00
C MET A 509 1.46 -13.95 -3.72
N ALA A 510 1.85 -13.22 -4.77
CA ALA A 510 3.12 -13.46 -5.48
C ALA A 510 4.36 -13.18 -4.61
N GLY A 511 4.26 -12.27 -3.63
CA GLY A 511 5.35 -11.95 -2.69
C GLY A 511 5.26 -12.67 -1.35
N ASP A 512 4.21 -13.45 -1.14
CA ASP A 512 3.97 -14.17 0.10
C ASP A 512 4.85 -15.42 0.19
N GLN A 513 5.69 -15.47 1.22
CA GLN A 513 6.66 -16.55 1.40
C GLN A 513 6.01 -17.93 1.60
N THR A 514 4.75 -17.97 2.07
CA THR A 514 3.97 -19.21 2.20
C THR A 514 3.38 -19.64 0.86
N ALA A 515 2.99 -18.68 0.00
CA ALA A 515 2.38 -18.99 -1.30
C ALA A 515 3.43 -19.33 -2.38
N VAL A 516 4.61 -18.72 -2.34
CA VAL A 516 5.66 -18.90 -3.36
C VAL A 516 5.95 -20.39 -3.65
N PRO A 517 6.17 -21.28 -2.65
CA PRO A 517 6.30 -22.71 -2.86
C PRO A 517 5.17 -23.34 -3.69
N LEU A 518 3.92 -23.01 -3.36
CA LEU A 518 2.73 -23.52 -4.06
C LEU A 518 2.67 -23.03 -5.50
N LEU A 519 2.87 -21.73 -5.71
CA LEU A 519 2.80 -21.09 -7.03
C LEU A 519 3.88 -21.61 -7.98
N MET A 520 5.10 -21.83 -7.47
CA MET A 520 6.18 -22.48 -8.23
C MET A 520 5.79 -23.90 -8.65
N GLY A 521 5.18 -24.65 -7.75
CA GLY A 521 4.70 -26.00 -8.00
C GLY A 521 3.52 -26.09 -8.98
N ILE A 522 2.63 -25.09 -8.95
CA ILE A 522 1.56 -24.93 -9.94
C ILE A 522 2.14 -24.62 -11.32
N GLY A 523 3.30 -23.95 -11.37
CA GLY A 523 4.02 -23.65 -12.60
C GLY A 523 3.91 -22.20 -13.04
N LEU A 524 3.63 -21.26 -12.13
CA LEU A 524 3.60 -19.82 -12.44
C LEU A 524 4.95 -19.36 -13.03
N ASP A 525 4.93 -18.51 -14.07
CA ASP A 525 6.14 -18.11 -14.80
C ASP A 525 6.78 -16.82 -14.22
N GLU A 526 5.94 -15.83 -13.87
CA GLU A 526 6.35 -14.51 -13.40
C GLU A 526 5.70 -14.17 -12.05
N PHE A 527 6.48 -13.66 -11.11
CA PHE A 527 6.03 -13.23 -9.78
C PHE A 527 6.28 -11.73 -9.62
N SER A 528 5.23 -10.92 -9.70
CA SER A 528 5.31 -9.47 -9.53
C SER A 528 4.81 -9.02 -8.16
N MET A 529 5.65 -8.33 -7.41
CA MET A 529 5.41 -8.02 -6.00
C MET A 529 5.96 -6.63 -5.62
N SER A 530 5.79 -6.23 -4.36
CA SER A 530 6.49 -5.04 -3.86
C SER A 530 8.01 -5.23 -3.93
N SER A 531 8.75 -4.19 -4.33
CA SER A 531 10.20 -4.28 -4.54
C SER A 531 10.95 -4.82 -3.32
N SER A 532 10.50 -4.48 -2.10
CA SER A 532 11.08 -4.96 -0.84
C SER A 532 10.97 -6.47 -0.62
N SER A 533 10.03 -7.15 -1.30
CA SER A 533 9.83 -8.60 -1.16
C SER A 533 10.70 -9.42 -2.12
N ILE A 534 11.26 -8.80 -3.17
CA ILE A 534 11.96 -9.49 -4.26
C ILE A 534 13.15 -10.31 -3.75
N LEU A 535 14.02 -9.71 -2.94
CA LEU A 535 15.23 -10.41 -2.46
C LEU A 535 14.91 -11.56 -1.49
N LYS A 536 13.87 -11.38 -0.67
CA LYS A 536 13.36 -12.40 0.25
C LYS A 536 12.84 -13.61 -0.55
N THR A 537 12.01 -13.35 -1.56
CA THR A 537 11.49 -14.37 -2.47
C THR A 537 12.60 -15.04 -3.28
N ARG A 538 13.56 -14.28 -3.83
CA ARG A 538 14.72 -14.85 -4.55
C ARG A 538 15.53 -15.79 -3.66
N SER A 539 15.76 -15.40 -2.41
CA SER A 539 16.46 -16.23 -1.43
C SER A 539 15.71 -17.50 -1.08
N LEU A 540 14.37 -17.45 -1.05
CA LEU A 540 13.53 -18.62 -0.82
C LEU A 540 13.59 -19.55 -2.03
N MET A 541 13.28 -19.05 -3.24
CA MET A 541 13.25 -19.84 -4.48
C MET A 541 14.57 -20.58 -4.72
N LYS A 542 15.71 -19.94 -4.42
CA LYS A 542 17.04 -20.55 -4.57
C LYS A 542 17.25 -21.83 -3.75
N LYS A 543 16.46 -22.05 -2.70
CA LYS A 543 16.53 -23.24 -1.82
C LYS A 543 15.48 -24.30 -2.16
N LEU A 544 14.57 -24.00 -3.09
CA LEU A 544 13.46 -24.87 -3.43
C LEU A 544 13.81 -25.71 -4.66
N ASP A 545 13.31 -26.93 -4.68
CA ASP A 545 13.37 -27.86 -5.81
C ASP A 545 11.98 -27.89 -6.47
N THR A 546 11.89 -27.60 -7.77
CA THR A 546 10.60 -27.46 -8.43
C THR A 546 9.82 -28.76 -8.56
N THR A 547 10.49 -29.91 -8.57
CA THR A 547 9.82 -31.22 -8.55
C THR A 547 9.10 -31.45 -7.23
N LYS A 548 9.76 -31.12 -6.10
CA LYS A 548 9.12 -31.19 -4.78
C LYS A 548 7.98 -30.18 -4.64
N MET A 549 8.16 -28.97 -5.17
CA MET A 549 7.10 -27.97 -5.15
C MET A 549 5.89 -28.40 -5.98
N GLN A 550 6.10 -29.07 -7.11
CA GLN A 550 5.02 -29.64 -7.91
C GLN A 550 4.25 -30.72 -7.14
N GLU A 551 4.94 -31.57 -6.37
CA GLU A 551 4.30 -32.53 -5.46
C GLU A 551 3.46 -31.82 -4.39
N LEU A 552 4.03 -30.81 -3.72
CA LEU A 552 3.35 -29.96 -2.74
C LEU A 552 2.07 -29.34 -3.34
N ALA A 553 2.17 -28.70 -4.49
CA ALA A 553 1.03 -28.08 -5.17
C ALA A 553 -0.05 -29.11 -5.51
N ASN A 554 0.33 -30.28 -6.04
CA ASN A 554 -0.62 -31.35 -6.34
C ASN A 554 -1.36 -31.85 -5.09
N ARG A 555 -0.67 -32.01 -3.96
CA ARG A 555 -1.30 -32.39 -2.69
C ARG A 555 -2.22 -31.28 -2.17
N ALA A 556 -1.78 -30.02 -2.20
CA ALA A 556 -2.59 -28.88 -1.78
C ALA A 556 -3.89 -28.76 -2.60
N LEU A 557 -3.85 -29.08 -3.88
CA LEU A 557 -5.00 -29.01 -4.78
C LEU A 557 -6.00 -30.17 -4.63
N ASN A 558 -5.51 -31.36 -4.29
CA ASN A 558 -6.29 -32.61 -4.35
C ASN A 558 -6.62 -33.20 -2.97
N ASP A 559 -5.78 -32.97 -1.97
CA ASP A 559 -5.86 -33.63 -0.66
C ASP A 559 -6.31 -32.69 0.46
N CYS A 560 -6.31 -31.37 0.24
CA CYS A 560 -6.73 -30.37 1.21
C CYS A 560 -8.13 -29.82 0.87
N ASP A 561 -8.96 -29.64 1.88
CA ASP A 561 -10.29 -29.04 1.78
C ASP A 561 -10.32 -27.60 2.33
N THR A 562 -9.31 -27.22 3.14
CA THR A 562 -9.26 -25.93 3.84
C THR A 562 -7.94 -25.20 3.64
N ALA A 563 -7.94 -23.87 3.85
CA ALA A 563 -6.71 -23.07 3.81
C ALA A 563 -5.71 -23.46 4.91
N ASP A 564 -6.19 -23.84 6.10
CA ASP A 564 -5.32 -24.24 7.22
C ASP A 564 -4.57 -25.54 6.92
N GLU A 565 -5.22 -26.52 6.28
CA GLU A 565 -4.57 -27.75 5.81
C GLU A 565 -3.50 -27.46 4.75
N VAL A 566 -3.77 -26.54 3.83
CA VAL A 566 -2.78 -26.10 2.83
C VAL A 566 -1.59 -25.44 3.52
N ILE A 567 -1.80 -24.55 4.49
CA ILE A 567 -0.71 -23.90 5.24
C ILE A 567 0.10 -24.94 6.01
N ALA A 568 -0.56 -25.88 6.70
CA ALA A 568 0.11 -26.95 7.42
C ALA A 568 0.98 -27.79 6.48
N LEU A 569 0.45 -28.12 5.30
CA LEU A 569 1.17 -28.86 4.27
C LEU A 569 2.39 -28.08 3.74
N VAL A 570 2.27 -26.77 3.50
CA VAL A 570 3.41 -25.94 3.09
C VAL A 570 4.52 -25.99 4.14
N ASN A 571 4.17 -25.90 5.42
CA ASN A 571 5.14 -25.95 6.52
C ASN A 571 5.89 -27.29 6.61
N GLU A 572 5.29 -28.40 6.15
CA GLU A 572 5.98 -29.70 6.06
C GLU A 572 7.07 -29.73 4.97
N TYR A 573 6.89 -28.97 3.89
CA TYR A 573 7.81 -28.94 2.74
C TYR A 573 8.83 -27.79 2.80
N ALA A 574 8.48 -26.70 3.49
CA ALA A 574 9.30 -25.49 3.61
C ALA A 574 10.07 -25.38 4.94
N GLY A 575 9.89 -26.34 5.85
CA GLY A 575 10.55 -26.44 7.16
C GLY A 575 11.99 -26.93 7.15
#